data_AF-A0A5C9C314-F1
#
_entry.id   AF-A0A5C9C314-F1
#
_cell.length_a   1.000
_cell.length_b   1.000
_cell.length_c   1.000
_cell.angle_alpha   90.00
_cell.angle_beta   90.00
_cell.angle_gamma   90.00
#
_symmetry.space_group_name_H-M   'P 1'
#
loop_
_entity.id
_entity.type
_entity.pdbx_description
1 polymer ?
#
loop_
_entity_poly.entity_id
_entity_poly.type
_entity_poly.pdbx_seq_one_letter_code
_entity_poly.pdbx_strand_id
1 'polypeptide(L)'
;MALDVYKDWLGIPDGPRPPDHYTLLRLVQFEDDSEKVRANYRKLNGHVRKYATGQYSVISQELLNELAKAMLLLTDPERKREYDESQGREFPEELSHTGNRLTENVLAEQGTITKQQVKEVKEFADKRGLTVRDAVVQMKLADVETATRAYAIELGLSYVDLTETIPDDSVLDRVARASVRRNSIIPLFADEDYILVACTD
;
A
#
# COMPACT_ATOMS: atom_id res chain seq x y z
N MET A 1 17.33 -19.96 -39.06
CA MET A 1 17.02 -20.11 -37.63
C MET A 1 16.82 -18.71 -37.07
N ALA A 2 15.66 -18.41 -36.48
CA ALA A 2 15.48 -17.13 -35.80
C ALA A 2 16.39 -17.09 -34.56
N LEU A 3 17.10 -15.99 -34.36
CA LEU A 3 17.94 -15.77 -33.18
C LEU A 3 17.04 -15.63 -31.95
N ASP A 4 17.25 -16.44 -30.91
CA ASP A 4 16.59 -16.26 -29.61
C ASP A 4 17.59 -15.57 -28.69
N VAL A 5 17.49 -14.24 -28.56
CA VAL A 5 18.42 -13.46 -27.73
C VAL A 5 18.44 -13.87 -26.26
N TYR A 6 17.33 -14.41 -25.74
CA TYR A 6 17.26 -14.85 -24.35
C TYR A 6 18.07 -16.12 -24.15
N LYS A 7 17.98 -17.07 -25.09
CA LYS A 7 18.75 -18.31 -25.06
C LYS A 7 20.20 -18.10 -25.50
N ASP A 8 20.38 -17.50 -26.67
CA ASP A 8 21.66 -17.40 -27.37
C ASP A 8 22.63 -16.41 -26.70
N TRP A 9 22.12 -15.33 -26.08
CA TRP A 9 22.98 -14.34 -25.42
C TRP A 9 22.83 -14.37 -23.90
N LEU A 10 21.61 -14.48 -23.39
CA LEU A 10 21.38 -14.48 -21.94
C LEU A 10 21.37 -15.88 -21.31
N GLY A 11 21.50 -16.95 -22.09
CA GLY A 11 21.53 -18.33 -21.57
C GLY A 11 20.26 -18.72 -20.79
N ILE A 12 19.15 -18.02 -21.02
CA ILE A 12 17.87 -18.30 -20.36
C ILE A 12 17.25 -19.50 -21.06
N PRO A 13 16.93 -20.59 -20.33
CA PRO A 13 16.32 -21.78 -20.88
C PRO A 13 15.03 -21.50 -21.66
N ASP A 14 14.61 -22.48 -22.46
CA ASP A 14 13.32 -22.44 -23.13
C ASP A 14 12.20 -22.44 -22.07
N GLY A 15 11.21 -21.58 -22.28
CA GLY A 15 10.13 -21.34 -21.33
C GLY A 15 9.19 -20.25 -21.83
N PRO A 16 8.32 -19.70 -20.96
CA PRO A 16 7.46 -18.57 -21.30
C PRO A 16 8.30 -17.39 -21.81
N ARG A 17 7.90 -16.82 -22.95
CA ARG A 17 8.52 -15.63 -23.55
C ARG A 17 7.47 -14.51 -23.62
N PRO A 18 7.83 -13.26 -23.28
CA PRO A 18 9.11 -12.83 -22.69
C PRO A 18 9.30 -13.37 -21.25
N PRO A 19 10.54 -13.57 -20.79
CA PRO A 19 10.80 -13.90 -19.39
C PRO A 19 10.33 -12.76 -18.48
N ASP A 20 10.00 -13.09 -17.23
CA ASP A 20 9.71 -12.09 -16.20
C ASP A 20 10.96 -11.24 -15.87
N HIS A 21 10.77 -10.14 -15.12
CA HIS A 21 11.85 -9.19 -14.84
C HIS A 21 12.97 -9.78 -13.95
N TYR A 22 12.66 -10.74 -13.08
CA TYR A 22 13.64 -11.42 -12.23
C TYR A 22 14.50 -12.37 -13.07
N THR A 23 13.86 -13.24 -13.86
CA THR A 23 14.50 -14.17 -14.77
C THR A 23 15.35 -13.43 -15.81
N LEU A 24 14.85 -12.33 -16.37
CA LEU A 24 15.57 -11.50 -17.33
C LEU A 24 16.88 -10.95 -16.76
N LEU A 25 16.88 -10.54 -15.48
CA LEU A 25 18.07 -10.06 -14.78
C LEU A 25 18.87 -11.17 -14.07
N ARG A 26 18.52 -12.45 -14.24
CA ARG A 26 19.13 -13.60 -13.56
C ARG A 26 19.11 -13.46 -12.03
N LEU A 27 17.97 -13.03 -11.50
CA LEU A 27 17.71 -12.89 -10.08
C LEU A 27 16.77 -14.00 -9.59
N VAL A 28 16.82 -14.25 -8.28
CA VAL A 28 15.79 -15.05 -7.62
C VAL A 28 14.48 -14.26 -7.54
N GLN A 29 13.36 -14.96 -7.54
CA GLN A 29 12.04 -14.34 -7.39
C GLN A 29 12.00 -13.52 -6.10
N PHE A 30 11.49 -12.29 -6.20
CA PHE A 30 11.35 -11.36 -5.08
C PHE A 30 12.67 -10.90 -4.42
N GLU A 31 13.80 -10.89 -5.15
CA GLU A 31 15.05 -10.32 -4.63
C GLU A 31 14.85 -8.87 -4.15
N ASP A 32 15.14 -8.61 -2.87
CA ASP A 32 14.96 -7.30 -2.23
C ASP A 32 16.23 -6.43 -2.23
N ASP A 33 17.40 -7.02 -2.49
CA ASP A 33 18.65 -6.27 -2.55
C ASP A 33 18.78 -5.48 -3.87
N SER A 34 18.46 -4.19 -3.81
CA SER A 34 18.57 -3.28 -4.95
C SER A 34 19.99 -3.18 -5.54
N GLU A 35 21.05 -3.35 -4.74
CA GLU A 35 22.41 -3.35 -5.25
C GLU A 35 22.73 -4.63 -6.01
N LYS A 36 22.19 -5.79 -5.60
CA LYS A 36 22.27 -7.02 -6.42
C LYS A 36 21.52 -6.88 -7.73
N VAL A 37 20.35 -6.25 -7.74
CA VAL A 37 19.59 -5.97 -8.98
C VAL A 37 20.46 -5.15 -9.93
N ARG A 38 21.03 -4.03 -9.45
CA ARG A 38 21.91 -3.17 -10.23
C ARG A 38 23.17 -3.89 -10.70
N ALA A 39 23.78 -4.71 -9.84
CA ALA A 39 24.99 -5.45 -10.17
C ALA A 39 24.75 -6.46 -11.30
N ASN A 40 23.65 -7.20 -11.28
CA ASN A 40 23.30 -8.14 -12.35
C ASN A 40 22.94 -7.42 -13.65
N TYR A 41 22.16 -6.33 -13.57
CA TYR A 41 21.90 -5.48 -14.72
C TYR A 41 23.20 -4.99 -15.38
N ARG A 42 24.16 -4.45 -14.62
CA ARG A 42 25.45 -3.98 -15.16
C ARG A 42 26.20 -5.09 -15.91
N LYS A 43 26.23 -6.31 -15.37
CA LYS A 43 26.86 -7.48 -16.00
C LYS A 43 26.19 -7.85 -17.32
N LEU A 44 24.86 -7.97 -17.32
CA LEU A 44 24.09 -8.36 -18.51
C LEU A 44 24.12 -7.27 -19.58
N ASN A 45 23.96 -6.00 -19.19
CA ASN A 45 24.04 -4.86 -20.09
C ASN A 45 25.43 -4.80 -20.77
N GLY A 46 26.51 -4.98 -20.00
CA GLY A 46 27.86 -5.05 -20.54
C GLY A 46 28.08 -6.22 -21.51
N HIS A 47 27.41 -7.36 -21.30
CA HIS A 47 27.44 -8.48 -22.23
C HIS A 47 26.70 -8.16 -23.54
N VAL A 48 25.45 -7.68 -23.46
CA VAL A 48 24.61 -7.39 -24.62
C VAL A 48 25.17 -6.25 -25.48
N ARG A 49 25.83 -5.26 -24.87
CA ARG A 49 26.51 -4.17 -25.60
C ARG A 49 27.56 -4.65 -26.61
N LYS A 50 28.10 -5.86 -26.46
CA LYS A 50 29.03 -6.44 -27.44
C LYS A 50 28.37 -6.69 -28.81
N TYR A 51 27.04 -6.79 -28.84
CA TYR A 51 26.24 -7.01 -30.06
C TYR A 51 25.60 -5.71 -30.60
N ALA A 52 25.90 -4.56 -30.00
CA ALA A 52 25.29 -3.25 -30.32
C ALA A 52 25.63 -2.71 -31.71
N THR A 53 26.60 -3.29 -32.40
CA THR A 53 27.06 -2.86 -33.72
C THR A 53 26.84 -3.93 -34.78
N GLY A 54 26.69 -3.52 -36.04
CA GLY A 54 26.53 -4.44 -37.17
C GLY A 54 25.11 -4.99 -37.28
N GLN A 55 24.99 -6.24 -37.75
CA GLN A 55 23.71 -6.86 -38.11
C GLN A 55 22.74 -7.07 -36.93
N TYR A 56 23.23 -7.04 -35.69
CA TYR A 56 22.45 -7.25 -34.48
C TYR A 56 22.15 -5.96 -33.70
N SER A 57 22.47 -4.79 -34.27
CA SER A 57 22.35 -3.49 -33.58
C SER A 57 20.93 -3.19 -33.10
N VAL A 58 19.92 -3.43 -33.93
CA VAL A 58 18.51 -3.19 -33.57
C VAL A 58 18.06 -4.13 -32.46
N ILE A 59 18.30 -5.43 -32.64
CA ILE A 59 17.88 -6.48 -31.70
C ILE A 59 18.56 -6.33 -30.34
N SER A 60 19.85 -6.00 -30.32
CA SER A 60 20.58 -5.74 -29.07
C SER A 60 20.11 -4.47 -28.38
N GLN A 61 19.74 -3.42 -29.11
CA GLN A 61 19.17 -2.21 -28.52
C GLN A 61 17.82 -2.48 -27.86
N GLU A 62 16.96 -3.30 -28.47
CA GLU A 62 15.69 -3.73 -27.88
C GLU A 62 15.93 -4.48 -26.56
N LEU A 63 16.83 -5.45 -26.54
CA LEU A 63 17.16 -6.19 -25.32
C LEU A 63 17.78 -5.29 -24.24
N LEU A 64 18.65 -4.35 -24.61
CA LEU A 64 19.21 -3.37 -23.67
C LEU A 64 18.12 -2.49 -23.03
N ASN A 65 17.11 -2.11 -23.81
CA ASN A 65 15.96 -1.35 -23.31
C ASN A 65 15.12 -2.19 -22.35
N GLU A 66 14.88 -3.46 -22.65
CA GLU A 66 14.16 -4.38 -21.75
C GLU A 66 14.90 -4.59 -20.42
N LEU A 67 16.22 -4.84 -20.47
CA LEU A 67 17.05 -4.95 -19.28
C LEU A 67 16.99 -3.68 -18.42
N ALA A 68 16.99 -2.51 -19.06
CA ALA A 68 16.89 -1.23 -18.37
C ALA A 68 15.52 -1.04 -17.70
N LYS A 69 14.42 -1.37 -18.41
CA LYS A 69 13.06 -1.32 -17.84
C LYS A 69 12.91 -2.24 -16.63
N ALA A 70 13.41 -3.48 -16.72
CA ALA A 70 13.39 -4.42 -15.61
C ALA A 70 14.16 -3.89 -14.39
N MET A 71 15.36 -3.34 -14.60
CA MET A 71 16.17 -2.77 -13.51
C MET A 71 15.50 -1.57 -12.86
N LEU A 72 14.94 -0.64 -13.65
CA LEU A 72 14.25 0.53 -13.12
C LEU A 72 13.00 0.14 -12.31
N LEU A 73 12.24 -0.86 -12.78
CA LEU A 73 11.08 -1.37 -12.06
C LEU A 73 11.48 -2.05 -10.74
N LEU A 74 12.49 -2.93 -10.78
CA LEU A 74 12.91 -3.71 -9.61
C LEU A 74 13.74 -2.91 -8.58
N THR A 75 14.17 -1.69 -8.91
CA THR A 75 14.89 -0.81 -7.97
C THR A 75 14.05 0.35 -7.44
N ASP A 76 12.84 0.52 -7.97
CA ASP A 76 11.83 1.44 -7.45
C ASP A 76 10.98 0.67 -6.41
N PRO A 77 11.01 1.05 -5.12
CA PRO A 77 10.31 0.31 -4.07
C PRO A 77 8.80 0.14 -4.33
N GLU A 78 8.16 1.16 -4.90
CA GLU A 78 6.72 1.13 -5.15
C GLU A 78 6.37 0.27 -6.34
N ARG A 79 7.06 0.47 -7.47
CA ARG A 79 6.82 -0.32 -8.69
C ARG A 79 7.19 -1.78 -8.47
N LYS A 80 8.25 -2.05 -7.70
CA LYS A 80 8.62 -3.40 -7.30
C LYS A 80 7.52 -4.02 -6.45
N ARG A 81 6.96 -3.30 -5.48
CA ARG A 81 5.88 -3.83 -4.64
C ARG A 81 4.66 -4.22 -5.48
N GLU A 82 4.19 -3.33 -6.35
CA GLU A 82 3.04 -3.59 -7.23
C GLU A 82 3.30 -4.78 -8.16
N TYR A 83 4.51 -4.85 -8.73
CA TYR A 83 4.92 -5.98 -9.56
C TYR A 83 4.99 -7.28 -8.77
N ASP A 84 5.57 -7.27 -7.58
CA ASP A 84 5.68 -8.42 -6.69
C ASP A 84 4.31 -8.95 -6.30
N GLU A 85 3.36 -8.06 -5.95
CA GLU A 85 1.95 -8.43 -5.70
C GLU A 85 1.34 -9.12 -6.93
N SER A 86 1.56 -8.58 -8.14
CA SER A 86 1.06 -9.18 -9.39
C SER A 86 1.66 -10.56 -9.69
N GLN A 87 2.84 -10.85 -9.14
CA GLN A 87 3.54 -12.14 -9.23
C GLN A 87 3.24 -13.06 -8.04
N GLY A 88 2.31 -12.67 -7.15
CA GLY A 88 1.85 -13.49 -6.03
C GLY A 88 2.63 -13.31 -4.73
N ARG A 89 3.44 -12.25 -4.58
CA ARG A 89 4.03 -11.90 -3.28
C ARG A 89 2.95 -11.35 -2.37
N GLU A 90 2.77 -12.00 -1.23
CA GLU A 90 1.98 -11.45 -0.14
C GLU A 90 2.84 -10.49 0.67
N PHE A 91 2.33 -9.28 0.88
CA PHE A 91 2.89 -8.35 1.85
C PHE A 91 2.02 -8.44 3.11
N PRO A 92 2.62 -8.53 4.30
CA PRO A 92 1.84 -8.49 5.53
C PRO A 92 1.01 -7.19 5.54
N GLU A 93 -0.28 -7.32 5.85
CA GLU A 93 -1.14 -6.16 6.09
C GLU A 93 -0.46 -5.28 7.14
N GLU A 94 -0.24 -4.01 6.80
CA GLU A 94 0.19 -3.03 7.79
C GLU A 94 -0.95 -2.94 8.82
N LEU A 95 -0.72 -3.51 10.00
CA LEU A 95 -1.61 -3.38 11.14
C LEU A 95 -1.27 -2.09 11.89
N SER A 96 -2.26 -1.51 12.55
CA SER A 96 -2.07 -0.42 13.48
C SER A 96 -1.18 -0.84 14.65
N HIS A 97 -0.73 0.13 15.45
CA HIS A 97 0.02 -0.13 16.69
C HIS A 97 -0.75 -1.03 17.68
N THR A 98 -2.08 -1.11 17.54
CA THR A 98 -2.97 -1.95 18.35
C THR A 98 -3.24 -3.33 17.73
N GLY A 99 -2.66 -3.63 16.55
CA GLY A 99 -2.86 -4.89 15.83
C GLY A 99 -4.17 -4.95 15.02
N ASN A 100 -4.86 -3.81 14.86
CA ASN A 100 -6.09 -3.72 14.09
C ASN A 100 -5.81 -3.30 12.64
N ARG A 101 -6.81 -3.45 11.77
CA ARG A 101 -6.72 -2.99 10.38
C ARG A 101 -6.65 -1.46 10.32
N LEU A 102 -5.72 -0.92 9.53
CA LEU A 102 -5.59 0.53 9.31
C LEU A 102 -6.79 1.11 8.55
N THR A 103 -7.11 2.38 8.82
CA THR A 103 -8.22 3.11 8.22
C THR A 103 -8.21 3.02 6.70
N GLU A 104 -7.06 3.24 6.07
CA GLU A 104 -6.92 3.20 4.61
C GLU A 104 -7.15 1.81 4.01
N ASN A 105 -6.79 0.74 4.71
CA ASN A 105 -6.99 -0.63 4.25
C ASN A 105 -8.48 -0.98 4.31
N VAL A 106 -9.14 -0.60 5.40
CA VAL A 106 -10.60 -0.77 5.55
C VAL A 106 -11.35 -0.02 4.45
N LEU A 107 -10.97 1.23 4.17
CA LEU A 107 -11.60 2.03 3.10
C LEU A 107 -11.32 1.47 1.71
N ALA A 108 -10.14 0.89 1.48
CA ALA A 108 -9.80 0.26 0.20
C ALA A 108 -10.57 -1.04 -0.03
N GLU A 109 -10.71 -1.88 1.01
CA GLU A 109 -11.50 -3.12 0.98
C GLU A 109 -12.98 -2.84 0.72
N GLN A 110 -13.53 -1.79 1.32
CA GLN A 110 -14.92 -1.36 1.11
C GLN A 110 -15.16 -0.76 -0.28
N GLY A 111 -14.10 -0.54 -1.06
CA GLY A 111 -14.18 0.08 -2.39
C GLY A 111 -14.43 1.59 -2.34
N THR A 112 -14.33 2.23 -1.17
CA THR A 112 -14.46 3.68 -1.01
C THR A 112 -13.29 4.41 -1.65
N ILE A 113 -12.09 3.86 -1.54
CA ILE A 113 -10.87 4.39 -2.17
C ILE A 113 -10.13 3.31 -2.93
N THR A 114 -9.44 3.69 -4.00
CA THR A 114 -8.56 2.78 -4.76
C THR A 114 -7.18 2.65 -4.11
N LYS A 115 -6.44 1.57 -4.44
CA LYS A 115 -5.03 1.42 -4.01
C LYS A 115 -4.15 2.63 -4.36
N GLN A 116 -4.41 3.27 -5.50
CA GLN A 116 -3.69 4.49 -5.90
C GLN A 116 -4.03 5.67 -4.98
N GLN A 117 -5.31 5.84 -4.65
CA GLN A 117 -5.77 6.90 -3.75
C GLN A 117 -5.29 6.70 -2.31
N VAL A 118 -5.11 5.46 -1.85
CA VAL A 118 -4.50 5.18 -0.53
C VAL A 118 -3.13 5.85 -0.40
N LYS A 119 -2.29 5.74 -1.43
CA LYS A 119 -0.96 6.38 -1.45
C LYS A 119 -1.08 7.90 -1.39
N GLU A 120 -1.94 8.48 -2.22
CA GLU A 120 -2.18 9.93 -2.26
C GLU A 120 -2.68 10.47 -0.90
N VAL A 121 -3.56 9.72 -0.23
CA VAL A 121 -4.07 10.03 1.11
C VAL A 121 -2.96 10.00 2.15
N LYS A 122 -2.11 8.95 2.18
CA LYS A 122 -0.98 8.87 3.11
C LYS A 122 -0.03 10.05 2.93
N GLU A 123 0.35 10.35 1.68
CA GLU A 123 1.21 11.50 1.40
C GLU A 123 0.59 12.84 1.82
N PHE A 124 -0.72 13.00 1.60
CA PHE A 124 -1.45 14.22 1.96
C PHE A 124 -1.54 14.37 3.48
N ALA A 125 -1.80 13.27 4.19
CA ALA A 125 -1.82 13.20 5.65
C ALA A 125 -0.45 13.57 6.24
N ASP A 126 0.62 12.94 5.78
CA ASP A 126 1.99 13.17 6.25
C ASP A 126 2.44 14.61 6.02
N LYS A 127 2.18 15.16 4.82
CA LYS A 127 2.57 16.54 4.47
C LYS A 127 1.85 17.59 5.32
N ARG A 128 0.68 17.28 5.88
CA ARG A 128 -0.16 18.22 6.64
C ARG A 128 -0.24 17.89 8.13
N GLY A 129 0.33 16.78 8.57
CA GLY A 129 0.18 16.27 9.94
C GLY A 129 -1.27 15.94 10.29
N LEU A 130 -2.04 15.47 9.31
CA LEU A 130 -3.44 15.06 9.49
C LEU A 130 -3.53 13.57 9.73
N THR A 131 -4.63 13.12 10.35
CA THR A 131 -4.97 11.69 10.39
C THR A 131 -5.43 11.23 9.01
N VAL A 132 -5.34 9.91 8.75
CA VAL A 132 -5.88 9.33 7.49
C VAL A 132 -7.36 9.61 7.34
N ARG A 133 -8.14 9.54 8.45
CA ARG A 133 -9.56 9.91 8.49
C ARG A 133 -9.79 11.34 7.98
N ASP A 134 -9.05 12.31 8.51
CA ASP A 134 -9.26 13.72 8.13
C ASP A 134 -8.78 13.98 6.70
N ALA A 135 -7.72 13.30 6.27
CA ALA A 135 -7.20 13.38 4.90
C ALA A 135 -8.24 12.89 3.88
N VAL A 136 -8.86 11.72 4.09
CA VAL A 136 -9.87 11.19 3.14
C VAL A 136 -11.10 12.09 3.04
N VAL A 137 -11.54 12.68 4.15
CA VAL A 137 -12.65 13.64 4.16
C VAL A 137 -12.26 14.94 3.46
N GLN A 138 -11.08 15.48 3.74
CA GLN A 138 -10.61 16.72 3.13
C GLN A 138 -10.37 16.60 1.62
N MET A 139 -9.89 15.43 1.18
CA MET A 139 -9.73 15.10 -0.24
C MET A 139 -11.05 14.76 -0.93
N LYS A 140 -12.18 14.73 -0.20
CA LYS A 140 -13.51 14.36 -0.68
C LYS A 140 -13.58 12.96 -1.29
N LEU A 141 -12.77 12.04 -0.76
CA LEU A 141 -12.73 10.65 -1.17
C LEU A 141 -13.74 9.79 -0.40
N ALA A 142 -14.02 10.16 0.85
CA ALA A 142 -15.03 9.55 1.68
C ALA A 142 -15.84 10.64 2.40
N ASP A 143 -17.08 10.32 2.78
CA ASP A 143 -17.83 11.14 3.71
C ASP A 143 -17.32 10.98 5.15
N VAL A 144 -17.78 11.86 6.04
CA VAL A 144 -17.36 11.87 7.45
C VAL A 144 -17.75 10.57 8.13
N GLU A 145 -18.94 10.04 7.83
CA GLU A 145 -19.44 8.82 8.44
C GLU A 145 -18.58 7.60 8.09
N THR A 146 -18.33 7.36 6.80
CA THR A 146 -17.55 6.21 6.34
C THR A 146 -16.11 6.29 6.84
N ALA A 147 -15.51 7.48 6.79
CA ALA A 147 -14.16 7.70 7.31
C ALA A 147 -14.07 7.45 8.82
N THR A 148 -15.04 7.94 9.60
CA THR A 148 -15.07 7.76 11.06
C THR A 148 -15.29 6.30 11.44
N ARG A 149 -16.15 5.58 10.70
CA ARG A 149 -16.39 4.15 10.92
C ARG A 149 -15.13 3.31 10.66
N ALA A 150 -14.39 3.62 9.60
CA ALA A 150 -13.12 2.96 9.31
C ALA A 150 -12.06 3.24 10.40
N TYR A 151 -12.01 4.48 10.88
CA TYR A 151 -11.09 4.87 11.96
C TYR A 151 -11.42 4.22 13.31
N ALA A 152 -12.72 4.05 13.63
CA ALA A 152 -13.13 3.29 14.81
C ALA A 152 -12.59 1.85 14.78
N ILE A 153 -12.59 1.19 13.62
CA ILE A 153 -12.03 -0.16 13.45
C ILE A 153 -10.53 -0.18 13.72
N GLU A 154 -9.77 0.82 13.25
CA GLU A 154 -8.34 0.95 13.53
C GLU A 154 -8.05 1.07 15.04
N LEU A 155 -8.87 1.84 15.75
CA LEU A 155 -8.77 1.97 17.21
C LEU A 155 -9.30 0.76 17.97
N GLY A 156 -10.00 -0.17 17.31
CA GLY A 156 -10.66 -1.30 17.96
C GLY A 156 -11.92 -0.90 18.73
N LEU A 157 -12.53 0.22 18.34
CA LEU A 157 -13.74 0.79 18.92
C LEU A 157 -14.96 0.54 18.02
N SER A 158 -16.14 0.67 18.59
CA SER A 158 -17.40 0.65 17.83
C SER A 158 -17.80 2.05 17.39
N TYR A 159 -18.38 2.15 16.20
CA TYR A 159 -18.99 3.38 15.70
C TYR A 159 -20.44 3.49 16.17
N VAL A 160 -20.86 4.70 16.54
CA VAL A 160 -22.24 5.01 16.94
C VAL A 160 -22.70 6.31 16.30
N ASP A 161 -23.90 6.31 15.73
CA ASP A 161 -24.55 7.53 15.24
C ASP A 161 -25.39 8.16 16.35
N LEU A 162 -24.99 9.35 16.79
CA LEU A 162 -25.66 10.10 17.86
C LEU A 162 -26.95 10.80 17.40
N THR A 163 -27.24 10.83 16.09
CA THR A 163 -28.53 11.31 15.59
C THR A 163 -29.62 10.26 15.76
N GLU A 164 -29.23 8.98 15.79
CA GLU A 164 -30.12 7.83 15.99
C GLU A 164 -30.07 7.28 17.43
N THR A 165 -28.96 7.51 18.14
CA THR A 165 -28.74 6.98 19.50
C THR A 165 -28.96 8.06 20.56
N ILE A 166 -30.01 7.88 21.35
CA ILE A 166 -30.35 8.78 22.47
C ILE A 166 -29.69 8.24 23.75
N PRO A 167 -28.87 9.05 24.47
CA PRO A 167 -28.33 8.65 25.76
C PRO A 167 -29.40 8.35 26.80
N ASP A 168 -29.14 7.40 27.68
CA ASP A 168 -29.97 7.15 28.84
C ASP A 168 -29.84 8.31 29.85
N ASP A 169 -30.97 8.91 30.22
CA ASP A 169 -31.03 10.03 31.18
C ASP A 169 -30.29 9.74 32.49
N SER A 170 -30.35 8.49 32.95
CA SER A 170 -29.74 8.04 34.21
C SER A 170 -28.20 8.09 34.22
N VAL A 171 -27.57 8.24 33.05
CA VAL A 171 -26.12 8.18 32.86
C VAL A 171 -25.51 9.57 32.73
N LEU A 172 -26.31 10.57 32.32
CA LEU A 172 -25.86 11.94 32.12
C LEU A 172 -25.35 12.60 33.41
N ASP A 173 -25.93 12.24 34.55
CA ASP A 173 -25.52 12.75 35.87
C ASP A 173 -24.36 11.95 36.50
N ARG A 174 -23.98 10.81 35.91
CA ARG A 174 -22.87 9.98 36.41
C ARG A 174 -21.49 10.51 36.03
N VAL A 175 -21.41 11.33 34.98
CA VAL A 175 -20.15 11.94 34.53
C VAL A 175 -20.24 13.45 34.67
N ALA A 176 -19.28 14.05 35.40
CA ALA A 176 -19.25 15.48 35.60
C ALA A 176 -19.17 16.23 34.25
N ARG A 177 -20.00 17.27 34.07
CA ARG A 177 -20.03 18.09 32.85
C ARG A 177 -18.68 18.66 32.44
N ALA A 178 -17.80 18.94 33.41
CA ALA A 178 -16.44 19.38 33.14
C ALA A 178 -15.61 18.31 32.41
N SER A 179 -15.75 17.03 32.81
CA SER A 179 -15.06 15.90 32.18
C SER A 179 -15.59 15.60 30.79
N VAL A 180 -16.92 15.66 30.62
CA VAL A 180 -17.61 15.55 29.32
C VAL A 180 -17.03 16.54 28.31
N ARG A 181 -16.99 17.83 28.68
CA ARG A 181 -16.47 18.89 27.80
C ARG A 181 -14.96 18.81 27.57
N ARG A 182 -14.19 18.46 28.61
CA ARG A 182 -12.73 18.44 28.53
C ARG A 182 -12.20 17.33 27.62
N ASN A 183 -12.86 16.17 27.63
CA ASN A 183 -12.43 15.00 26.86
C ASN A 183 -13.29 14.78 25.61
N SER A 184 -14.17 15.73 25.27
CA SER A 184 -15.07 15.62 24.12
C SER A 184 -15.84 14.29 24.07
N ILE A 185 -16.36 13.86 25.22
CA ILE A 185 -17.10 12.61 25.38
C ILE A 185 -18.56 12.84 25.74
N ILE A 186 -19.44 11.91 25.38
CA ILE A 186 -20.85 11.87 25.75
C ILE A 186 -21.18 10.49 26.31
N PRO A 187 -21.61 10.36 27.58
CA PRO A 187 -22.11 9.10 28.13
C PRO A 187 -23.37 8.65 27.40
N LEU A 188 -23.46 7.37 27.03
CA LEU A 188 -24.62 6.79 26.35
C LEU A 188 -25.40 5.85 27.26
N PHE A 189 -24.72 4.82 27.79
CA PHE A 189 -25.33 3.75 28.58
C PHE A 189 -24.46 3.45 29.81
N ALA A 190 -25.08 2.97 30.88
CA ALA A 190 -24.38 2.39 32.01
C ALA A 190 -24.66 0.88 32.04
N ASP A 191 -23.60 0.08 32.14
CA ASP A 191 -23.68 -1.36 32.32
C ASP A 191 -22.85 -1.74 33.55
N GLU A 192 -23.48 -2.33 34.57
CA GLU A 192 -22.96 -2.67 35.91
C GLU A 192 -21.77 -1.80 36.41
N ASP A 193 -20.54 -2.09 35.96
CA ASP A 193 -19.29 -1.44 36.38
C ASP A 193 -18.70 -0.40 35.39
N TYR A 194 -19.29 -0.24 34.20
CA TYR A 194 -18.79 0.60 33.11
C TYR A 194 -19.82 1.59 32.60
N ILE A 195 -19.33 2.73 32.09
CA ILE A 195 -20.13 3.70 31.35
C ILE A 195 -19.62 3.69 29.91
N LEU A 196 -20.52 3.36 28.97
CA LEU A 196 -20.23 3.50 27.55
C LEU A 196 -20.25 4.99 27.20
N VAL A 197 -19.18 5.48 26.57
CA VAL A 197 -19.06 6.87 26.13
C VAL A 197 -18.79 6.91 24.63
N ALA A 198 -19.45 7.83 23.93
CA ALA A 198 -19.06 8.26 22.60
C ALA A 198 -17.99 9.35 22.70
N CYS A 199 -16.98 9.31 21.84
CA CYS A 199 -15.91 10.31 21.77
C CYS A 199 -15.69 10.76 20.32
N THR A 200 -15.24 12.00 20.12
CA THR A 200 -14.95 12.54 18.78
C THR A 200 -13.47 12.49 18.40
N ASP A 201 -12.58 12.53 19.41
CA ASP A 201 -11.12 12.27 19.41
C ASP A 201 -10.54 12.83 20.72
#